data_AF-A0A0A7PEU6-F1
#
_entry.id   AF-A0A0A7PEU6-F1
#
_cell.length_a   1.000
_cell.length_b   1.000
_cell.length_c   1.000
_cell.angle_alpha   90.00
_cell.angle_beta   90.00
_cell.angle_gamma   90.00
#
_symmetry.space_group_name_H-M   'P 1'
#
loop_
_entity.id
_entity.type
_entity.pdbx_description
1 polymer ?
#
loop_
_entity_poly.entity_id
_entity_poly.type
_entity_poly.pdbx_seq_one_letter_code
_entity_poly.pdbx_strand_id
1 'polypeptide(L)' 'MLEAIQKLPPRAREAFEYHRFENLTYQAIAQRMGISKEAVKELMHRALVRIVAEMEADL' A
#
# COMPACT_ATOMS: atom_id res chain seq x y z
N MET A 1 9.14 -9.04 -5.57
CA MET A 1 8.58 -8.11 -4.54
C MET A 1 8.90 -6.64 -4.81
N LEU A 2 10.16 -6.22 -4.94
CA LEU A 2 10.49 -4.80 -5.19
C LEU A 2 9.83 -4.27 -6.47
N GLU A 3 9.87 -5.05 -7.55
CA GLU A 3 9.18 -4.74 -8.81
C GLU A 3 7.66 -4.63 -8.64
N ALA A 4 7.05 -5.52 -7.85
CA ALA A 4 5.62 -5.49 -7.58
C ALA A 4 5.19 -4.19 -6.85
N ILE A 5 6.00 -3.71 -5.90
CA ILE A 5 5.79 -2.42 -5.22
C ILE A 5 5.90 -1.26 -6.23
N GLN A 6 6.86 -1.31 -7.14
CA GLN A 6 7.03 -0.32 -8.21
C GLN A 6 5.91 -0.33 -9.27
N LYS A 7 5.12 -1.39 -9.36
CA LYS A 7 3.94 -1.47 -10.23
C LYS A 7 2.64 -1.01 -9.54
N LEU A 8 2.68 -0.71 -8.24
CA LEU A 8 1.49 -0.24 -7.52
C LEU A 8 1.02 1.13 -8.00
N PRO A 9 -0.31 1.39 -8.00
CA PRO A 9 -0.85 2.73 -8.16
C PRO A 9 -0.23 3.69 -7.13
N PRO A 10 0.10 4.95 -7.49
CA PRO A 10 0.90 5.85 -6.64
C PRO A 10 0.39 5.98 -5.21
N ARG A 11 -0.92 6.17 -5.02
CA ARG A 11 -1.51 6.30 -3.68
C ARG A 11 -1.49 5.01 -2.86
N ALA A 12 -1.64 3.86 -3.53
CA ALA A 12 -1.56 2.56 -2.85
C ALA A 12 -0.13 2.24 -2.45
N ARG A 13 0.84 2.59 -3.30
CA ARG A 13 2.27 2.51 -2.99
C ARG A 13 2.62 3.35 -1.78
N GLU A 14 2.25 4.62 -1.78
CA GLU A 14 2.55 5.56 -0.70
C GLU A 14 2.01 5.06 0.65
N ALA A 15 0.74 4.63 0.71
CA ALA A 15 0.16 4.06 1.92
C ALA A 15 0.90 2.79 2.38
N PHE A 16 1.27 1.91 1.43
CA PHE A 16 2.01 0.70 1.72
C PHE A 16 3.42 0.98 2.25
N GLU A 17 4.12 1.95 1.67
CA GLU A 17 5.47 2.36 2.09
C GLU A 17 5.47 2.94 3.51
N TYR A 18 4.53 3.85 3.80
CA TYR A 18 4.35 4.38 5.15
C TYR A 18 4.08 3.29 6.19
N HIS A 19 3.28 2.29 5.84
CA HIS A 19 3.03 1.18 6.76
C HIS A 19 4.25 0.26 6.91
N ARG A 20 4.89 -0.11 5.80
CA ARG A 20 5.89 -1.19 5.76
C ARG A 20 7.30 -0.75 6.14
N PHE A 21 7.68 0.48 5.79
CA PHE A 21 9.02 1.02 5.99
C PHE A 21 9.07 2.02 7.16
N GLU A 22 8.01 2.79 7.35
CA GLU A 22 7.92 3.77 8.44
C GLU A 22 7.11 3.28 9.65
N ASN A 23 6.54 2.07 9.60
CA ASN A 23 5.74 1.46 10.66
C ASN A 23 4.55 2.33 11.13
N LEU A 24 4.02 3.19 10.25
CA LEU A 24 2.88 4.03 10.59
C LEU A 24 1.61 3.19 10.71
N THR A 25 0.77 3.55 11.69
CA THR A 25 -0.58 2.98 11.83
C THR A 25 -1.49 3.56 10.74
N TYR A 26 -2.59 2.87 10.42
CA TYR A 26 -3.55 3.37 9.43
C TYR A 26 -4.15 4.74 9.79
N GLN A 27 -4.22 5.06 11.09
CA GLN A 27 -4.67 6.37 11.55
C GLN A 27 -3.61 7.46 11.29
N ALA A 28 -2.33 7.17 11.53
CA ALA A 28 -1.25 8.11 11.23
C ALA A 28 -1.10 8.33 9.71
N ILE A 29 -1.26 7.27 8.92
CA ILE A 29 -1.26 7.36 7.45
C ILE A 29 -2.44 8.21 6.97
N ALA A 30 -3.64 8.00 7.51
CA ALA A 30 -4.83 8.77 7.18
C ALA A 30 -4.62 10.27 7.44
N GLN A 31 -4.06 10.62 8.60
CA GLN A 31 -3.70 12.00 8.94
C GLN A 31 -2.66 12.58 7.98
N ARG A 32 -1.59 11.84 7.70
CA ARG A 32 -0.50 12.29 6.81
C ARG A 32 -0.96 12.51 5.38
N MET A 33 -1.81 11.63 4.86
CA MET A 33 -2.32 11.69 3.48
C MET A 33 -3.56 12.58 3.32
N GLY A 34 -4.14 13.08 4.43
CA GLY A 34 -5.37 13.89 4.40
C GLY A 34 -6.60 13.12 3.92
N ILE A 35 -6.71 11.83 4.25
CA ILE A 35 -7.82 10.95 3.85
C ILE A 35 -8.43 10.22 5.06
N SER A 36 -9.55 9.51 4.86
CA SER A 36 -10.15 8.72 5.93
C SER A 36 -9.36 7.43 6.20
N LYS A 37 -9.48 6.90 7.44
CA LYS A 37 -8.91 5.59 7.81
C LYS A 37 -9.44 4.46 6.92
N GLU A 38 -10.69 4.54 6.46
CA GLU A 38 -11.27 3.56 5.53
C GLU A 38 -10.62 3.63 4.14
N ALA A 39 -10.35 4.84 3.64
CA ALA A 39 -9.62 5.01 2.39
C ALA A 39 -8.20 4.42 2.47
N VAL A 40 -7.53 4.53 3.62
CA VAL A 40 -6.23 3.86 3.84
C VAL A 40 -6.37 2.34 3.75
N LYS A 41 -7.39 1.74 4.38
CA LYS A 41 -7.62 0.29 4.30
C LYS A 41 -7.84 -0.16 2.85
N GLU A 42 -8.60 0.60 2.07
CA GLU A 42 -8.84 0.28 0.67
C GLU A 42 -7.55 0.37 -0.16
N LEU A 43 -6.73 1.40 0.07
CA LEU A 43 -5.41 1.52 -0.56
C LEU A 43 -4.50 0.34 -0.18
N MET A 44 -4.48 -0.06 1.10
CA MET A 44 -3.70 -1.20 1.58
C MET A 44 -4.19 -2.52 0.97
N HIS A 45 -5.50 -2.73 0.88
CA HIS A 45 -6.08 -3.91 0.24
C HIS A 45 -5.66 -4.00 -1.24
N ARG A 46 -5.81 -2.90 -2.00
CA ARG A 46 -5.39 -2.81 -3.41
C ARG A 46 -3.89 -3.08 -3.56
N ALA A 47 -3.07 -2.56 -2.65
CA ALA A 47 -1.62 -2.79 -2.65
C ALA A 47 -1.29 -4.28 -2.47
N LEU A 48 -1.86 -4.93 -1.44
CA LEU A 48 -1.60 -6.34 -1.14
C LEU A 48 -2.06 -7.27 -2.26
N VAL A 49 -3.28 -7.07 -2.78
CA VAL A 49 -3.80 -7.87 -3.90
C VAL A 49 -2.88 -7.77 -5.12
N ARG A 50 -2.41 -6.57 -5.46
CA ARG A 50 -1.51 -6.39 -6.60
C ARG A 50 -0.12 -6.98 -6.36
N ILE A 51 0.43 -6.85 -5.15
CA ILE A 51 1.73 -7.44 -4.80
C ILE A 51 1.66 -8.96 -4.93
N VAL A 52 0.62 -9.60 -4.40
CA VAL A 52 0.44 -11.05 -4.49
C VAL A 52 0.29 -11.50 -5.93
N ALA A 53 -0.58 -10.85 -6.71
CA ALA A 53 -0.79 -11.20 -8.11
C ALA A 53 0.49 -11.09 -8.97
N GLU A 54 1.35 -10.11 -8.69
CA GLU A 54 2.64 -9.99 -9.38
C GLU A 54 3.65 -11.03 -8.90
N MET A 55 3.65 -11.40 -7.62
CA MET A 55 4.53 -12.45 -7.10
C MET A 55 4.16 -13.85 -7.58
N GLU A 56 2.87 -14.10 -7.85
CA GLU A 56 2.39 -15.35 -8.45
C GLU A 56 2.66 -15.42 -9.97
N ALA A 57 2.77 -14.29 -10.66
CA ALA A 57 3.06 -14.24 -12.10
C ALA A 57 4.54 -14.49 -12.44
N ASP A 58 5.43 -14.44 -11.45
CA ASP A 58 6.87 -14.71 -11.57
C ASP A 58 7.23 -16.20 -11.29
N LEU A 59 6.23 -17.08 -11.13
CA LEU A 59 6.35 -18.54 -10.95
C LEU A 59 5.92 -19.31 -12.20
#